data_AF-A0A445HQ44-F1
#
_entry.id   AF-A0A445HQ44-F1
#
_cell.length_a   1.000
_cell.length_b   1.000
_cell.length_c   1.000
_cell.angle_alpha   90.00
_cell.angle_beta   90.00
_cell.angle_gamma   90.00
#
_symmetry.space_group_name_H-M   'P 1'
#
loop_
_entity.id
_entity.type
_entity.pdbx_description
1 polymer ?
#
loop_
_entity_poly.entity_id
_entity_poly.type
_entity_poly.pdbx_seq_one_letter_code
_entity_poly.pdbx_strand_id
1 'polypeptide(L)'
;MNKTADMEEKVQTVLKLLEEEGDSFAKRAEMCYKRRPELISFVDESFKAYRALAEGYDHISTELQNANNTIASVFPDRVPFMDEEDDDGSPRPSRKKAEGFKTNIPKPPIKDLKNVITTAAATRKFHSKKPAATTASAAPKVPKSSLSRKEALEEVDKLQKQILALQTVKVFVKNSYDNSIARYWETDEQIKEFQERVSTLQDELGEGVDIEDDEARHLMAEVALKSCQEA
;
A
#
# COMPACT_ATOMS: atom_id res chain seq x y z
N MET A 1 21.71 -17.43 3.15
CA MET A 1 20.67 -17.85 4.13
C MET A 1 19.33 -17.39 3.60
N ASN A 2 18.40 -18.33 3.40
CA ASN A 2 17.06 -18.05 2.87
C ASN A 2 16.21 -17.39 3.96
N LYS A 3 16.00 -16.06 3.88
CA LYS A 3 15.18 -15.29 4.84
C LYS A 3 13.75 -15.83 5.00
N THR A 4 13.22 -16.45 3.94
CA THR A 4 11.92 -17.11 3.95
C THR A 4 11.91 -18.35 4.85
N ALA A 5 12.96 -19.18 4.77
CA ALA A 5 13.08 -20.37 5.60
C ALA A 5 13.27 -20.04 7.09
N ASP A 6 14.03 -18.99 7.42
CA ASP A 6 14.19 -18.50 8.80
C ASP A 6 12.86 -18.03 9.40
N MET A 7 12.05 -17.31 8.62
CA MET A 7 10.73 -16.85 9.07
C MET A 7 9.75 -18.01 9.23
N GLU A 8 9.77 -18.98 8.32
CA GLU A 8 8.93 -20.18 8.41
C GLU A 8 9.26 -21.00 9.66
N GLU A 9 10.55 -21.17 9.99
CA GLU A 9 11.01 -21.85 11.21
C GLU A 9 10.55 -21.12 12.48
N LYS A 10 10.66 -19.79 12.50
CA LYS A 10 10.20 -18.99 13.65
C LYS A 10 8.68 -19.03 13.82
N VAL A 11 7.92 -18.99 12.72
CA VAL A 11 6.45 -19.14 12.76
C VAL A 11 6.07 -20.52 13.30
N GLN A 12 6.70 -21.59 12.84
CA GLN A 12 6.45 -22.93 13.36
C GLN A 12 6.80 -23.04 14.86
N THR A 13 7.87 -22.38 15.30
CA THR A 13 8.27 -22.34 16.71
C THR A 13 7.21 -21.64 17.57
N VAL A 14 6.68 -20.51 17.10
CA VAL A 14 5.62 -19.77 17.80
C VAL A 14 4.30 -20.53 17.80
N LEU A 15 3.95 -21.23 16.72
CA LEU A 15 2.77 -22.08 16.68
C LEU A 15 2.85 -23.22 17.70
N LYS A 16 4.01 -23.88 17.82
CA LYS A 16 4.26 -24.89 18.88
C LYS A 16 4.21 -24.29 20.28
N LEU A 17 4.61 -23.01 20.41
CA LEU A 17 4.46 -22.24 21.65
C LEU A 17 2.98 -21.90 21.94
N LEU A 18 2.06 -22.03 20.99
CA LEU A 18 0.63 -21.76 21.20
C LEU A 18 -0.19 -23.05 21.31
N GLU A 19 0.24 -24.14 20.68
CA GLU A 19 -0.31 -25.47 20.92
C GLU A 19 -0.03 -25.89 22.37
N GLU A 20 -1.10 -26.12 23.13
CA GLU A 20 -1.06 -26.45 24.56
C GLU A 20 -1.43 -27.91 24.83
N GLU A 21 -0.51 -28.65 25.44
CA GLU A 21 -0.77 -29.87 26.23
C GLU A 21 -0.87 -29.48 27.71
N GLY A 22 -1.98 -28.85 28.09
CA GLY A 22 -2.26 -28.53 29.49
C GLY A 22 -3.38 -29.42 30.02
N ASP A 23 -3.02 -30.48 30.74
CA ASP A 23 -3.98 -31.43 31.35
C ASP A 23 -4.93 -30.77 32.38
N SER A 24 -4.64 -29.53 32.79
CA SER A 24 -5.48 -28.74 33.70
C SER A 24 -5.46 -27.24 33.40
N PHE A 25 -6.54 -26.54 33.77
CA PHE A 25 -6.72 -25.10 33.54
C PHE A 25 -5.61 -24.24 34.17
N ALA A 26 -5.19 -24.56 35.40
CA ALA A 26 -4.13 -23.82 36.09
C ALA A 26 -2.78 -23.88 35.34
N LYS A 27 -2.44 -25.05 34.77
CA LYS A 27 -1.23 -25.21 33.95
C LYS A 27 -1.30 -24.42 32.65
N ARG A 28 -2.47 -24.39 31.98
CA ARG A 28 -2.68 -23.56 30.78
C ARG A 28 -2.49 -22.07 31.07
N ALA A 29 -3.12 -21.58 32.13
CA ALA A 29 -2.96 -20.19 32.55
C ALA A 29 -1.48 -19.85 32.86
N GLU A 30 -0.77 -20.70 33.60
CA GLU A 30 0.66 -20.51 33.91
C GLU A 30 1.55 -20.49 32.65
N MET A 31 1.30 -21.39 31.70
CA MET A 31 2.06 -21.47 30.46
C MET A 31 1.84 -20.25 29.56
N CYS A 32 0.60 -19.75 29.47
CA CYS A 32 0.28 -18.52 28.73
C CYS A 32 1.09 -17.32 29.24
N TYR A 33 1.21 -17.15 30.57
CA TYR A 33 2.02 -16.07 31.14
C TYR A 33 3.52 -16.22 30.86
N LYS A 34 4.05 -17.45 30.90
CA LYS A 34 5.48 -17.70 30.62
C LYS A 34 5.83 -17.51 29.14
N ARG A 35 4.91 -17.85 28.23
CA ARG A 35 5.09 -17.80 26.77
C ARG A 35 4.90 -16.39 26.19
N ARG A 36 4.18 -15.52 26.92
CA ARG A 36 3.87 -14.15 26.49
C ARG A 36 5.07 -13.28 26.10
N PRO A 37 6.21 -13.26 26.83
CA PRO A 37 7.36 -12.43 26.45
C PRO A 37 8.01 -12.86 25.12
N GLU A 38 8.09 -14.16 24.87
CA GLU A 38 8.65 -14.71 23.62
C GLU A 38 7.77 -14.35 22.43
N LEU A 39 6.44 -14.43 22.60
CA LEU A 39 5.49 -14.02 21.57
C LEU A 39 5.59 -12.51 21.25
N ILE A 40 5.71 -11.67 22.28
CA ILE A 40 5.88 -10.21 22.10
C ILE A 40 7.18 -9.91 21.33
N SER A 41 8.30 -10.56 21.69
CA SER A 41 9.58 -10.38 21.00
C SER A 41 9.49 -10.77 19.53
N PHE A 42 8.90 -11.92 19.24
CA PHE A 42 8.73 -12.41 17.87
C PHE A 42 7.91 -11.43 17.01
N VAL A 43 6.79 -10.92 17.53
CA VAL A 43 5.94 -9.96 16.80
C VAL A 43 6.67 -8.65 16.56
N ASP A 44 7.38 -8.11 17.57
CA ASP A 44 8.12 -6.85 17.44
C ASP A 44 9.28 -6.96 16.44
N GLU A 45 10.04 -8.06 16.48
CA GLU A 45 11.12 -8.34 15.52
C GLU A 45 10.59 -8.51 14.09
N SER A 46 9.49 -9.23 13.93
CA SER A 46 8.83 -9.44 12.64
C SER A 46 8.34 -8.11 12.05
N PHE A 47 7.74 -7.27 12.89
CA PHE A 47 7.25 -5.95 12.48
C PHE A 47 8.39 -5.00 12.11
N LYS A 48 9.49 -4.98 12.88
CA LYS A 48 10.70 -4.21 12.55
C LYS A 48 11.30 -4.65 11.20
N ALA A 49 11.38 -5.96 10.96
CA ALA A 49 11.90 -6.50 9.71
C ALA A 49 11.01 -6.10 8.51
N TYR A 50 9.69 -6.19 8.67
CA TYR A 50 8.73 -5.74 7.65
C TYR A 50 8.85 -4.24 7.37
N ARG A 51 8.91 -3.40 8.41
CA ARG A 51 9.07 -1.95 8.26
C ARG A 51 10.36 -1.60 7.50
N ALA A 52 11.49 -2.22 7.87
CA ALA A 52 12.76 -2.00 7.18
C ALA A 52 12.70 -2.39 5.69
N LEU A 53 11.95 -3.44 5.36
CA LEU A 53 11.75 -3.84 3.97
C LEU A 53 10.89 -2.83 3.20
N ALA A 54 9.80 -2.37 3.79
CA ALA A 54 8.91 -1.37 3.20
C ALA A 54 9.65 -0.04 2.95
N GLU A 55 10.39 0.45 3.95
CA GLU A 55 11.23 1.64 3.82
C GLU A 55 12.30 1.49 2.72
N GLY A 56 12.90 0.29 2.59
CA GLY A 56 13.84 -0.02 1.51
C GLY A 56 13.20 0.05 0.13
N TYR A 57 11.95 -0.41 -0.01
CA TYR A 57 11.21 -0.33 -1.27
C TYR A 57 10.88 1.12 -1.64
N ASP A 58 10.38 1.91 -0.69
CA ASP A 58 10.07 3.33 -0.90
C ASP A 58 11.33 4.11 -1.33
N HIS A 59 12.47 3.82 -0.70
CA HIS A 59 13.75 4.43 -1.05
C HIS A 59 14.16 4.11 -2.50
N ILE A 60 14.19 2.82 -2.86
CA ILE A 60 14.57 2.37 -4.21
C ILE A 60 13.61 2.92 -5.27
N SER A 61 12.30 2.90 -5.01
CA SER A 61 11.29 3.44 -5.90
C SER A 61 11.49 4.93 -6.16
N THR A 62 11.78 5.69 -5.09
CA THR A 62 12.08 7.12 -5.18
C THR A 62 13.37 7.38 -5.96
N GLU A 63 14.43 6.62 -5.71
CA GLU A 63 15.69 6.75 -6.44
C GLU A 63 15.53 6.42 -7.93
N LEU A 64 14.75 5.38 -8.26
CA LEU A 64 14.45 5.02 -9.64
C LEU A 64 13.68 6.13 -10.37
N GLN A 65 12.67 6.71 -9.70
CA GLN A 65 11.93 7.84 -10.28
C GLN A 65 12.82 9.06 -10.50
N ASN A 66 13.71 9.36 -9.55
CA ASN A 66 14.68 10.44 -9.67
C ASN A 66 15.67 10.20 -10.82
N ALA A 67 16.14 8.96 -10.99
CA ALA A 67 17.01 8.57 -12.11
C ALA A 67 16.28 8.73 -13.46
N ASN A 68 15.02 8.28 -13.55
CA ASN A 68 14.20 8.43 -14.74
C ASN A 68 13.97 9.91 -15.10
N ASN A 69 13.63 10.76 -14.13
CA ASN A 69 13.50 12.20 -14.32
C ASN A 69 14.81 12.83 -14.80
N THR A 70 15.94 12.40 -14.24
CA THR A 70 17.27 12.88 -14.65
C THR A 70 17.58 12.48 -16.09
N ILE A 71 17.31 11.24 -16.47
CA ILE A 71 17.50 10.75 -17.85
C ILE A 71 16.60 11.53 -18.83
N ALA A 72 15.34 11.76 -18.47
CA ALA A 72 14.42 12.55 -19.29
C ALA A 72 14.90 14.00 -19.45
N SER A 73 15.47 14.60 -18.39
CA SER A 73 16.04 15.94 -18.44
C SER A 73 17.33 16.03 -19.27
N VAL A 74 18.16 14.98 -19.29
CA VAL A 74 19.46 14.98 -19.98
C VAL A 74 19.34 14.51 -21.44
N PHE A 75 18.33 13.69 -21.76
CA PHE A 75 18.07 13.15 -23.10
C PHE A 75 16.63 13.44 -23.58
N PRO A 76 16.24 14.71 -23.75
CA PRO A 76 14.88 15.09 -24.13
C PRO A 76 14.44 14.50 -25.49
N ASP A 77 15.37 14.25 -26.42
CA ASP A 77 15.08 13.71 -27.76
C ASP A 77 14.82 12.18 -27.81
N ARG A 78 15.03 11.44 -26.71
CA ARG A 78 14.89 9.96 -26.66
C ARG A 78 13.72 9.48 -25.82
N VAL A 79 13.01 10.37 -25.16
CA VAL A 79 11.81 10.06 -24.39
C VAL A 79 10.63 10.61 -25.19
N PRO A 80 9.72 9.75 -25.71
CA PRO A 80 8.45 10.24 -26.23
C PRO A 80 7.80 11.08 -25.14
N PHE A 81 7.70 12.39 -25.38
CA PHE A 81 6.89 13.29 -24.56
C PHE A 81 5.46 12.71 -24.60
N MET A 82 5.05 12.11 -23.50
CA MET A 82 3.63 11.99 -23.20
C MET A 82 3.20 13.42 -22.87
N ASP A 83 2.44 14.03 -23.77
CA ASP A 83 1.89 15.37 -23.59
C ASP A 83 1.10 15.43 -22.29
N GLU A 84 1.59 16.22 -21.33
CA GLU A 84 0.87 16.68 -20.15
C GLU A 84 0.17 18.00 -20.53
N GLU A 85 -0.97 17.90 -21.21
CA GLU A 85 -2.02 18.93 -21.29
C GLU A 85 -3.33 18.16 -21.07
N ASP A 86 -4.24 18.46 -20.16
CA ASP A 86 -4.63 19.70 -19.49
C ASP A 86 -5.62 19.25 -18.36
N ASP A 87 -5.52 19.72 -17.11
CA ASP A 87 -6.73 20.10 -16.35
C ASP A 87 -6.40 20.93 -15.08
N ASP A 88 -7.35 21.80 -14.82
CA ASP A 88 -7.36 23.06 -14.13
C ASP A 88 -7.54 22.97 -12.60
N GLY A 89 -7.06 24.00 -11.90
CA GLY A 89 -7.59 24.51 -10.64
C GLY A 89 -7.86 23.57 -9.46
N SER A 90 -6.86 23.27 -8.62
CA SER A 90 -7.12 23.04 -7.18
C SER A 90 -5.95 23.48 -6.28
N PRO A 91 -6.19 24.33 -5.25
CA PRO A 91 -5.12 24.83 -4.41
C PRO A 91 -4.62 23.74 -3.46
N ARG A 92 -3.34 23.38 -3.59
CA ARG A 92 -2.58 22.58 -2.62
C ARG A 92 -2.84 23.08 -1.19
N PRO A 93 -3.23 22.21 -0.23
CA PRO A 93 -3.29 22.61 1.16
C PRO A 93 -1.87 22.89 1.65
N SER A 94 -1.63 24.16 1.96
CA SER A 94 -0.44 24.64 2.65
C SER A 94 -0.33 23.92 4.00
N ARG A 95 0.74 23.14 4.18
CA ARG A 95 1.13 22.60 5.49
C ARG A 95 1.46 23.77 6.42
N LYS A 96 0.46 24.22 7.17
CA LYS A 96 0.66 25.04 8.38
C LYS A 96 1.51 24.23 9.35
N LYS A 97 2.68 24.77 9.72
CA LYS A 97 3.38 24.35 10.92
C LYS A 97 2.63 24.94 12.11
N ALA A 98 2.18 24.08 13.03
CA ALA A 98 1.77 24.46 14.37
C ALA A 98 2.72 23.81 15.37
N GLU A 99 3.24 24.63 16.27
CA GLU A 99 4.21 24.32 17.32
C GLU A 99 3.58 23.63 18.54
N GLY A 100 4.44 22.91 19.28
CA GLY A 100 4.21 22.36 20.63
C GLY A 100 4.42 20.84 20.65
N PHE A 101 5.17 20.19 21.55
CA PHE A 101 5.88 20.59 22.76
C PHE A 101 6.86 19.44 23.13
N LYS A 102 8.15 19.76 23.26
CA LYS A 102 9.25 19.19 24.09
C LYS A 102 9.40 17.66 24.27
N THR A 103 10.56 17.13 23.86
CA THR A 103 11.49 16.36 24.72
C THR A 103 12.94 16.47 24.20
N ASN A 104 13.89 16.48 25.14
CA ASN A 104 15.30 16.89 25.01
C ASN A 104 16.20 15.80 24.41
N ILE A 105 16.91 16.06 23.30
CA ILE A 105 18.15 15.34 22.94
C ILE A 105 19.14 16.31 22.22
N PRO A 106 20.46 16.32 22.53
CA PRO A 106 21.44 17.26 21.98
C PRO A 106 21.85 16.93 20.53
N LYS A 107 22.11 17.97 19.74
CA LYS A 107 22.58 17.91 18.34
C LYS A 107 24.11 18.04 18.24
N PRO A 108 24.78 17.26 17.38
CA PRO A 108 26.12 17.60 16.88
C PRO A 108 26.20 17.52 15.32
N PRO A 109 27.29 17.97 14.66
CA PRO A 109 27.32 19.26 13.96
C PRO A 109 27.32 19.14 12.42
N ILE A 110 26.77 20.21 11.81
CA ILE A 110 26.82 20.49 10.37
C ILE A 110 28.26 20.85 9.99
N LYS A 111 28.79 20.23 8.93
CA LYS A 111 29.98 20.70 8.23
C LYS A 111 29.55 21.30 6.90
N ASP A 112 29.71 22.62 6.81
CA ASP A 112 29.67 23.39 5.57
C ASP A 112 30.83 23.00 4.65
N LEU A 113 30.57 22.87 3.35
CA LEU A 113 31.55 23.30 2.35
C LEU A 113 30.87 23.61 1.01
N LYS A 114 30.43 24.87 0.89
CA LYS A 114 30.31 25.54 -0.41
C LYS A 114 31.71 25.93 -0.85
N ASN A 115 32.21 25.25 -1.88
CA ASN A 115 33.34 25.59 -2.75
C ASN A 115 32.88 25.07 -4.13
N VAL A 116 32.85 25.74 -5.28
CA VAL A 116 33.54 26.89 -5.89
C VAL A 116 32.72 27.15 -7.17
N ILE A 117 32.00 28.26 -7.32
CA ILE A 117 32.41 29.47 -8.05
C ILE A 117 33.13 29.18 -9.40
N THR A 118 32.36 29.37 -10.47
CA THR A 118 32.76 30.19 -11.63
C THR A 118 33.92 29.72 -12.51
N THR A 119 33.55 29.22 -13.68
CA THR A 119 34.28 29.46 -14.94
C THR A 119 33.22 29.49 -16.05
N ALA A 120 32.81 30.70 -16.44
CA ALA A 120 33.38 31.44 -17.55
C ALA A 120 32.67 31.11 -18.87
N ALA A 121 31.78 32.03 -19.23
CA ALA A 121 31.30 32.24 -20.59
C ALA A 121 32.50 32.38 -21.55
N ALA A 122 32.51 31.61 -22.63
CA ALA A 122 33.31 31.93 -23.80
C ALA A 122 32.79 31.18 -25.03
N THR A 123 32.12 31.94 -25.91
CA THR A 123 32.15 31.77 -27.38
C THR A 123 31.52 30.47 -27.93
N ARG A 124 30.51 30.50 -28.79
CA ARG A 124 30.61 31.00 -30.17
C ARG A 124 29.22 31.14 -30.78
N LYS A 125 28.98 32.32 -31.35
CA LYS A 125 27.90 32.68 -32.28
C LYS A 125 27.94 31.79 -33.53
N PHE A 126 26.75 31.33 -33.95
CA PHE A 126 26.27 31.04 -35.32
C PHE A 126 27.17 30.08 -36.15
N HIS A 127 26.68 29.23 -37.05
CA HIS A 127 26.17 29.57 -38.37
C HIS A 127 25.28 28.43 -38.89
N SER A 128 24.15 28.82 -39.44
CA SER A 128 23.29 28.05 -40.32
C SER A 128 23.97 27.78 -41.66
N LYS A 129 23.84 26.55 -42.19
CA LYS A 129 23.67 26.20 -43.62
C LYS A 129 23.62 24.67 -43.85
N LYS A 130 22.44 24.17 -44.22
CA LYS A 130 22.23 23.12 -45.26
C LYS A 130 22.71 23.71 -46.62
N PRO A 131 22.98 22.95 -47.72
CA PRO A 131 22.24 21.75 -48.17
C PRO A 131 23.03 20.64 -48.93
N ALA A 132 22.31 19.53 -49.22
CA ALA A 132 22.40 18.62 -50.39
C ALA A 132 23.71 17.84 -50.65
N ALA A 133 23.76 16.60 -51.17
CA ALA A 133 22.84 15.53 -51.55
C ALA A 133 23.71 14.26 -51.84
N THR A 134 23.07 13.15 -52.24
CA THR A 134 23.62 11.85 -52.74
C THR A 134 24.07 10.87 -51.66
N THR A 135 23.72 9.58 -51.62
CA THR A 135 23.00 8.68 -52.55
C THR A 135 22.59 7.41 -51.76
N ALA A 136 21.49 6.78 -52.21
CA ALA A 136 20.85 5.53 -51.80
C ALA A 136 21.66 4.44 -51.06
N SER A 137 21.07 3.82 -50.04
CA SER A 137 20.51 2.45 -50.12
C SER A 137 20.01 1.93 -48.75
N ALA A 138 19.05 1.01 -48.81
CA ALA A 138 18.52 0.13 -47.76
C ALA A 138 17.54 0.72 -46.73
N ALA A 139 16.26 0.58 -47.05
CA ALA A 139 15.16 0.70 -46.10
C ALA A 139 15.23 -0.37 -44.99
N PRO A 140 15.04 -0.04 -43.71
CA PRO A 140 14.56 -0.99 -42.73
C PRO A 140 13.03 -1.06 -42.88
N LYS A 141 12.53 -2.21 -43.33
CA LYS A 141 11.10 -2.54 -43.32
C LYS A 141 10.63 -2.55 -41.87
N VAL A 142 10.05 -1.44 -41.43
CA VAL A 142 9.20 -1.38 -40.23
C VAL A 142 8.05 -2.38 -40.45
N PRO A 143 7.76 -3.28 -39.50
CA PRO A 143 6.57 -4.12 -39.61
C PRO A 143 5.36 -3.19 -39.57
N LYS A 144 4.79 -2.94 -40.76
CA LYS A 144 3.54 -2.21 -40.91
C LYS A 144 2.46 -3.12 -40.37
N SER A 145 1.95 -2.75 -39.19
CA SER A 145 0.65 -3.21 -38.69
C SER A 145 -0.34 -3.25 -39.86
N SER A 146 -1.06 -4.37 -39.97
CA SER A 146 -1.97 -4.69 -41.07
C SER A 146 -3.31 -3.94 -41.01
N LEU A 147 -3.41 -2.89 -40.20
CA LEU A 147 -4.59 -2.04 -40.04
C LEU A 147 -4.37 -0.67 -40.68
N SER A 148 -5.40 -0.19 -41.40
CA SER A 148 -5.45 1.18 -41.90
C SER A 148 -5.36 2.17 -40.73
N ARG A 149 -4.74 3.35 -40.95
CA ARG A 149 -4.64 4.42 -39.93
C ARG A 149 -6.00 4.75 -39.32
N LYS A 150 -7.06 4.73 -40.12
CA LYS A 150 -8.42 5.02 -39.65
C LYS A 150 -8.94 3.92 -38.72
N GLU A 151 -8.74 2.67 -39.11
CA GLU A 151 -9.14 1.51 -38.30
C GLU A 151 -8.36 1.46 -36.98
N ALA A 152 -7.07 1.82 -37.01
CA ALA A 152 -6.25 1.94 -35.81
C ALA A 152 -6.78 3.03 -34.84
N LEU A 153 -7.26 4.17 -35.35
CA LEU A 153 -7.86 5.22 -34.51
C LEU A 153 -9.19 4.77 -33.89
N GLU A 154 -10.03 4.06 -34.66
CA GLU A 154 -11.29 3.50 -34.16
C GLU A 154 -11.03 2.42 -33.08
N GLU A 155 -10.00 1.59 -33.27
CA GLU A 155 -9.60 0.59 -32.27
C GLU A 155 -9.05 1.23 -30.99
N VAL A 156 -8.27 2.30 -31.10
CA VAL A 156 -7.79 3.08 -29.95
C VAL A 156 -8.95 3.69 -29.16
N ASP A 157 -9.91 4.34 -29.82
CA ASP A 157 -11.09 4.93 -29.17
C ASP A 157 -11.92 3.86 -28.43
N LYS A 158 -12.13 2.71 -29.07
CA LYS A 158 -12.81 1.57 -28.46
C LYS A 158 -12.08 1.07 -27.21
N LEU A 159 -10.76 0.89 -27.30
CA LEU A 159 -9.94 0.42 -26.18
C LEU A 159 -9.92 1.44 -25.04
N GLN A 160 -9.80 2.74 -25.33
CA GLN A 160 -9.86 3.80 -24.32
C GLN A 160 -11.19 3.80 -23.56
N LYS A 161 -12.31 3.62 -24.26
CA LYS A 161 -13.63 3.48 -23.64
C LYS A 161 -13.72 2.24 -22.73
N GLN A 162 -13.17 1.11 -23.16
CA GLN A 162 -13.12 -0.10 -22.34
C GLN A 162 -12.22 0.08 -21.10
N ILE A 163 -11.07 0.74 -21.24
CA ILE A 163 -10.17 1.06 -20.13
C ILE A 163 -10.91 1.93 -19.11
N LEU A 164 -11.60 2.98 -19.55
CA LEU A 164 -12.35 3.87 -18.65
C LEU A 164 -13.47 3.12 -17.92
N ALA A 165 -14.21 2.26 -18.63
CA ALA A 165 -15.25 1.43 -18.02
C ALA A 165 -14.64 0.49 -16.95
N LEU A 166 -13.54 -0.19 -17.27
CA LEU A 166 -12.86 -1.08 -16.32
C LEU A 166 -12.27 -0.33 -15.12
N GLN A 167 -11.73 0.87 -15.32
CA GLN A 167 -11.26 1.73 -14.23
C GLN A 167 -12.41 2.14 -13.30
N THR A 168 -13.59 2.44 -13.87
CA THR A 168 -14.79 2.79 -13.09
C THR A 168 -15.25 1.61 -12.23
N VAL A 169 -15.34 0.41 -12.83
CA VAL A 169 -15.69 -0.82 -12.09
C VAL A 169 -14.65 -1.11 -11.01
N LYS A 170 -13.35 -0.95 -11.30
CA LYS A 170 -12.28 -1.13 -10.32
C LYS A 170 -12.47 -0.24 -9.09
N VAL A 171 -12.79 1.04 -9.28
CA VAL A 171 -13.05 1.96 -8.17
C VAL A 171 -14.30 1.57 -7.40
N PHE A 172 -15.37 1.18 -8.09
CA PHE A 172 -16.61 0.72 -7.45
C PHE A 172 -16.38 -0.52 -6.57
N VAL A 173 -15.68 -1.54 -7.08
CA VAL A 173 -15.35 -2.76 -6.33
C VAL A 173 -14.45 -2.44 -5.14
N LYS A 174 -13.48 -1.53 -5.30
CA LYS A 174 -12.67 -1.08 -4.17
C LYS A 174 -13.55 -0.44 -3.09
N ASN A 175 -14.44 0.47 -3.48
CA ASN A 175 -15.32 1.16 -2.55
C ASN A 175 -16.31 0.22 -1.85
N SER A 176 -16.81 -0.81 -2.54
CA SER A 176 -17.69 -1.81 -1.91
C SER A 176 -16.97 -2.67 -0.88
N TYR A 177 -15.69 -2.99 -1.12
CA TYR A 177 -14.85 -3.70 -0.15
C TYR A 177 -14.55 -2.82 1.07
N ASP A 178 -14.13 -1.57 0.85
CA ASP A 178 -13.88 -0.60 1.91
C ASP A 178 -15.15 -0.40 2.79
N ASN A 179 -16.33 -0.30 2.17
CA ASN A 179 -17.61 -0.21 2.88
C ASN A 179 -17.97 -1.49 3.65
N SER A 180 -17.67 -2.65 3.09
CA SER A 180 -17.91 -3.94 3.75
C SER A 180 -17.01 -4.12 4.98
N ILE A 181 -15.75 -3.67 4.90
CA ILE A 181 -14.85 -3.61 6.06
C ILE A 181 -15.40 -2.68 7.14
N ALA A 182 -15.90 -1.50 6.76
CA ALA A 182 -16.49 -0.57 7.73
C ALA A 182 -17.67 -1.20 8.48
N ARG A 183 -18.60 -1.86 7.76
CA ARG A 183 -19.73 -2.59 8.37
C ARG A 183 -19.29 -3.72 9.29
N TYR A 184 -18.22 -4.43 8.94
CA TYR A 184 -17.63 -5.46 9.79
C TYR A 184 -17.17 -4.87 11.13
N TRP A 185 -16.41 -3.77 11.11
CA TRP A 185 -15.93 -3.13 12.33
C TRP A 185 -17.04 -2.54 13.19
N GLU A 186 -18.06 -1.95 12.58
CA GLU A 186 -19.24 -1.45 13.28
C GLU A 186 -19.99 -2.59 13.99
N THR A 187 -20.11 -3.76 13.34
CA THR A 187 -20.72 -4.95 13.95
C THR A 187 -19.88 -5.46 15.12
N ASP A 188 -18.56 -5.53 14.97
CA ASP A 188 -17.64 -5.93 16.06
C ASP A 188 -17.71 -4.97 17.25
N GLU A 189 -17.89 -3.67 17.01
CA GLU A 189 -18.05 -2.66 18.07
C GLU A 189 -19.38 -2.84 18.81
N GLN A 190 -20.49 -3.06 18.09
CA GLN A 190 -21.78 -3.36 18.71
C GLN A 190 -21.76 -4.64 19.54
N ILE A 191 -21.08 -5.69 19.06
CA ILE A 191 -20.91 -6.95 19.82
C ILE A 191 -20.19 -6.66 21.14
N LYS A 192 -19.10 -5.87 21.11
CA LYS A 192 -18.36 -5.50 22.32
C LYS A 192 -19.22 -4.71 23.30
N GLU A 193 -19.97 -3.72 22.81
CA GLU A 193 -20.88 -2.93 23.65
C GLU A 193 -21.93 -3.82 24.33
N PHE A 194 -22.56 -4.73 23.59
CA PHE A 194 -23.53 -5.65 24.16
C PHE A 194 -22.89 -6.63 25.15
N GLN A 195 -21.70 -7.14 24.86
CA GLN A 195 -20.96 -8.00 25.79
C GLN A 195 -20.60 -7.28 27.09
N GLU A 196 -20.10 -6.04 27.02
CA GLU A 196 -19.79 -5.23 28.20
C GLU A 196 -21.05 -4.96 29.03
N ARG A 197 -22.16 -4.66 28.37
CA ARG A 197 -23.45 -4.47 29.03
C ARG A 197 -23.95 -5.75 29.70
N VAL A 198 -23.82 -6.90 29.04
CA VAL A 198 -24.17 -8.21 29.61
C VAL A 198 -23.31 -8.49 30.83
N SER A 199 -21.99 -8.29 30.75
CA SER A 199 -21.09 -8.46 31.89
C SER A 199 -21.48 -7.57 33.07
N THR A 200 -21.76 -6.29 32.82
CA THR A 200 -22.18 -5.35 33.86
C THR A 200 -23.46 -5.82 34.56
N LEU A 201 -24.46 -6.27 33.79
CA LEU A 201 -25.72 -6.75 34.34
C LEU A 201 -25.57 -8.08 35.10
N GLN A 202 -24.76 -9.01 34.58
CA GLN A 202 -24.48 -10.29 35.26
C GLN A 202 -23.74 -10.08 36.59
N ASP A 203 -22.79 -9.13 36.63
CA ASP A 203 -22.09 -8.75 37.88
C ASP A 203 -23.07 -8.16 38.92
N GLU A 204 -24.06 -7.36 38.48
CA GLU A 204 -25.10 -6.81 39.36
C GLU A 204 -26.08 -7.87 39.89
N LEU A 205 -26.44 -8.85 39.04
CA LEU A 205 -27.39 -9.91 39.38
C LEU A 205 -26.75 -11.05 40.18
N GLY A 206 -25.44 -11.26 40.06
CA GLY A 206 -24.71 -12.37 40.67
C GLY A 206 -25.04 -13.74 40.05
N GLU A 207 -25.74 -13.75 38.92
CA GLU A 207 -26.15 -14.94 38.18
C GLU A 207 -25.88 -14.74 36.68
N GLY A 208 -25.20 -15.72 36.08
CA GLY A 208 -24.95 -15.75 34.64
C GLY A 208 -26.16 -16.32 33.91
N VAL A 209 -26.67 -15.56 32.94
CA VAL A 209 -27.70 -16.04 32.02
C VAL A 209 -27.04 -16.33 30.68
N ASP A 210 -27.09 -17.59 30.27
CA ASP A 210 -26.58 -18.06 28.98
C ASP A 210 -27.74 -18.29 28.01
N ILE A 211 -27.45 -18.16 26.71
CA ILE A 211 -28.42 -18.50 25.66
C ILE A 211 -28.46 -20.02 25.52
N GLU A 212 -29.65 -20.61 25.49
CA GLU A 212 -29.80 -22.05 25.26
C GLU A 212 -29.31 -22.44 23.85
N ASP A 213 -28.61 -23.56 23.72
CA ASP A 213 -28.01 -24.01 22.45
C ASP A 213 -29.03 -24.12 21.30
N ASP A 214 -30.28 -24.49 21.59
CA ASP A 214 -31.36 -24.58 20.60
C ASP A 214 -31.80 -23.20 20.10
N GLU A 215 -31.90 -22.24 21.01
CA GLU A 215 -32.22 -20.83 20.70
C GLU A 215 -31.07 -20.19 19.90
N ALA A 216 -29.82 -20.40 20.33
CA ALA A 216 -28.64 -19.89 19.64
C ALA A 216 -28.56 -20.39 18.20
N ARG A 217 -28.76 -21.71 17.98
CA ARG A 217 -28.77 -22.29 16.62
C ARG A 217 -29.89 -21.75 15.75
N HIS A 218 -31.09 -21.59 16.30
CA HIS A 218 -32.22 -21.02 15.56
C HIS A 218 -31.93 -19.58 15.14
N LEU A 219 -31.45 -18.73 16.05
CA LEU A 219 -31.11 -17.33 15.76
C LEU A 219 -30.02 -17.22 14.69
N MET A 220 -28.94 -18.00 14.80
CA MET A 220 -27.87 -18.01 13.80
C MET A 220 -28.39 -18.41 12.42
N ALA A 221 -29.24 -19.45 12.34
CA ALA A 221 -29.83 -19.89 11.07
C ALA A 221 -30.75 -18.82 10.48
N GLU A 222 -31.61 -18.20 11.29
CA GLU A 222 -32.53 -17.15 10.84
C GLU A 222 -31.79 -15.92 10.31
N VAL A 223 -30.76 -15.45 11.03
CA VAL A 223 -29.96 -14.28 10.63
C VAL A 223 -29.15 -14.58 9.37
N ALA A 224 -28.55 -15.77 9.26
CA ALA A 224 -27.82 -16.17 8.05
C ALA A 224 -28.75 -16.19 6.82
N LEU A 225 -29.97 -16.71 6.96
CA LEU A 225 -30.95 -16.74 5.87
C LEU A 225 -31.39 -15.33 5.44
N LYS A 226 -31.65 -14.43 6.39
CA LYS A 226 -31.96 -13.01 6.10
C LYS A 226 -30.81 -12.32 5.38
N SER A 227 -29.57 -12.52 5.85
CA SER A 227 -28.39 -11.92 5.21
C SER A 227 -28.18 -12.40 3.77
N CYS A 228 -28.59 -13.62 3.43
CA CYS A 228 -28.53 -14.12 2.06
C CYS A 228 -29.60 -13.49 1.13
N GLN A 229 -30.70 -12.99 1.69
CA GLN A 229 -31.78 -12.34 0.93
C GLN A 229 -31.51 -10.85 0.67
N GLU A 230 -30.70 -10.22 1.52
CA GLU A 230 -30.34 -8.79 1.45
C GLU A 230 -29.05 -8.52 0.67
N ALA A 231 -28.29 -9.57 0.32
CA ALA A 231 -27.03 -9.52 -0.44
C ALA A 231 -27.26 -9.51 -1.96
#